data_AF-A0A2M7VDX2-F1
#
_entry.id   AF-A0A2M7VDX2-F1
#
_cell.length_a   1.000
_cell.length_b   1.000
_cell.length_c   1.000
_cell.angle_alpha   90.00
_cell.angle_beta   90.00
_cell.angle_gamma   90.00
#
_symmetry.space_group_name_H-M   'P 1'
#
loop_
_entity.id
_entity.type
_entity.pdbx_description
1 polymer ?
#
loop_
_entity_poly.entity_id
_entity_poly.type
_entity_poly.pdbx_seq_one_letter_code
_entity_poly.pdbx_strand_id
1 'polypeptide(L)'
;MTAQQLREKYTTFFASKGHQIIDGASLIPENDPSVLFTTAGMHPLVPFLLGSKHPSGNKLTSCQRCIRTGDIEEVGDDTHLTFFEMLGNWSLGDYFKDDAIEYSWEFLTSPKWLNINPQKIGITVFAGDQDASVDEESVNKWLSLGVPQHKIAYLPKENNWWGPAGQTGPCGPDTEMFYYVGDGLPSENSNPGNDESNWVEIWNDVFMQYSKEADGSYFALAQKNVDTGMGLERTLAVINGYQTIYETDVVKPIYDLVYSLAQDKSNLKAIRIITDHLRAATFIIGDERGVIPSNTDQGYVVRRLIRSAIRRGREVGIVNSFIPAIAAETIKLYAPTYNCLKQNQQKILSEFSIEEEKFKKVLDRGEEIIQEYARQGSIDGVTAFKLYSTYGFPLEEIQRSNIQVDAEQFFAELKKHQELSRQGAEQKFKGGLADNSEMVTKLHTATHLLHAALRKVLGEHIAQKGSNITSERLRFDFSHPIKLTTDELTKVEKLVNEAIQQKLAVSWQELSVEKAKEQGALGLFNQKYGELVKVYTVGKDDRIFSREICGGPHVANTGELGHFSILKEEASSAGVRRIKSILK
;
A
#
# COMPACT_ATOMS: atom_id res chain seq x y z
N MET A 1 -20.40 14.94 10.11
CA MET A 1 -19.86 14.99 8.73
C MET A 1 -19.63 13.56 8.26
N THR A 2 -20.07 13.23 7.05
CA THR A 2 -19.84 11.91 6.43
C THR A 2 -18.50 11.86 5.70
N ALA A 3 -18.00 10.66 5.41
CA ALA A 3 -16.78 10.48 4.62
C ALA A 3 -16.86 11.13 3.23
N GLN A 4 -18.02 11.00 2.56
CA GLN A 4 -18.24 11.64 1.26
C GLN A 4 -18.12 13.17 1.37
N GLN A 5 -18.74 13.78 2.38
CA GLN A 5 -18.65 15.23 2.61
C GLN A 5 -17.22 15.68 2.88
N LEU A 6 -16.43 14.91 3.63
CA LEU A 6 -15.04 15.25 3.92
C LEU A 6 -14.17 15.19 2.65
N ARG A 7 -14.29 14.13 1.83
CA ARG A 7 -13.59 14.02 0.53
C ARG A 7 -13.95 15.20 -0.40
N GLU A 8 -15.23 15.53 -0.51
CA GLU A 8 -15.72 16.63 -1.34
C GLU A 8 -15.22 18.00 -0.84
N LYS A 9 -15.28 18.24 0.48
CA LYS A 9 -14.76 19.48 1.08
C LYS A 9 -13.26 19.64 0.83
N TYR A 10 -12.47 18.58 1.06
CA TYR A 10 -11.03 18.61 0.88
C TYR A 10 -10.64 18.91 -0.58
N THR A 11 -11.19 18.14 -1.52
CA THR A 11 -10.89 18.33 -2.95
C THR A 11 -11.40 19.66 -3.48
N THR A 12 -12.56 20.14 -3.03
CA THR A 12 -13.09 21.47 -3.40
C THR A 12 -12.23 22.60 -2.84
N PHE A 13 -11.73 22.46 -1.61
CA PHE A 13 -10.84 23.44 -1.00
C PHE A 13 -9.55 23.58 -1.83
N PHE A 14 -8.86 22.47 -2.10
CA PHE A 14 -7.62 22.51 -2.87
C PHE A 14 -7.83 22.89 -4.34
N ALA A 15 -8.95 22.50 -4.95
CA ALA A 15 -9.33 23.01 -6.28
C ALA A 15 -9.46 24.55 -6.28
N SER A 16 -9.99 25.15 -5.21
CA SER A 16 -10.06 26.61 -5.06
C SER A 16 -8.68 27.28 -4.89
N LYS A 17 -7.64 26.53 -4.53
CA LYS A 17 -6.22 26.95 -4.50
C LYS A 17 -5.48 26.65 -5.81
N GLY A 18 -6.19 26.15 -6.82
CA GLY A 18 -5.66 25.85 -8.14
C GLY A 18 -5.03 24.47 -8.27
N HIS A 19 -5.24 23.56 -7.31
CA HIS A 19 -4.84 22.17 -7.46
C HIS A 19 -5.78 21.44 -8.43
N GLN A 20 -5.22 20.61 -9.29
CA GLN A 20 -6.00 19.70 -10.11
C GLN A 20 -6.37 18.46 -9.30
N ILE A 21 -7.66 18.13 -9.32
CA ILE A 21 -8.16 16.89 -8.72
C ILE A 21 -7.74 15.73 -9.64
N ILE A 22 -6.96 14.80 -9.10
CA ILE A 22 -6.57 13.57 -9.79
C ILE A 22 -7.22 12.36 -9.11
N ASP A 23 -7.38 11.28 -9.87
CA ASP A 23 -7.86 10.01 -9.31
C ASP A 23 -6.78 9.36 -8.44
N GLY A 24 -7.20 8.62 -7.41
CA GLY A 24 -6.31 7.77 -6.64
C GLY A 24 -5.79 6.59 -7.49
N ALA A 25 -4.55 6.18 -7.24
CA ALA A 25 -3.93 5.04 -7.88
C ALA A 25 -4.42 3.70 -7.29
N SER A 26 -4.12 2.60 -7.98
CA SER A 26 -4.33 1.23 -7.49
C SER A 26 -3.51 0.96 -6.22
N LEU A 27 -4.05 0.10 -5.35
CA LEU A 27 -3.40 -0.37 -4.14
C LEU A 27 -2.13 -1.19 -4.41
N ILE A 28 -2.00 -1.74 -5.61
CA ILE A 28 -0.88 -2.58 -6.00
C ILE A 28 -0.01 -1.69 -6.89
N PRO A 29 1.21 -1.30 -6.49
CA PRO A 29 2.05 -0.41 -7.27
C PRO A 29 2.39 -0.97 -8.66
N GLU A 30 2.57 -0.07 -9.64
CA GLU A 30 3.06 -0.44 -10.96
C GLU A 30 4.58 -0.36 -10.99
N ASN A 31 5.26 -1.48 -11.20
CA ASN A 31 6.71 -1.51 -11.42
C ASN A 31 7.56 -0.90 -10.28
N ASP A 32 7.00 -0.72 -9.08
CA ASP A 32 7.75 -0.33 -7.90
C ASP A 32 8.16 -1.58 -7.12
N PRO A 33 9.46 -1.95 -7.09
CA PRO A 33 9.90 -3.12 -6.35
C PRO A 33 10.00 -2.90 -4.84
N SER A 34 9.93 -1.66 -4.39
CA SER A 34 10.26 -1.24 -3.04
C SER A 34 9.16 -1.49 -2.02
N VAL A 35 7.94 -1.63 -2.50
CA VAL A 35 6.75 -1.78 -1.67
C VAL A 35 5.80 -2.82 -2.25
N LEU A 36 5.10 -3.54 -1.36
CA LEU A 36 4.08 -4.50 -1.77
C LEU A 36 2.77 -3.83 -2.16
N PHE A 37 2.44 -2.73 -1.48
CA PHE A 37 1.21 -1.96 -1.65
C PHE A 37 1.50 -0.46 -1.65
N THR A 38 0.59 0.32 -2.22
CA THR A 38 0.57 1.77 -2.09
C THR A 38 0.28 2.12 -0.62
N THR A 39 1.26 2.67 0.11
CA THR A 39 1.15 2.95 1.55
C THR A 39 0.89 4.42 1.88
N ALA A 40 1.03 5.31 0.89
CA ALA A 40 0.82 6.75 0.99
C ALA A 40 0.36 7.36 -0.35
N GLY A 41 -0.23 8.56 -0.29
CA GLY A 41 -0.69 9.33 -1.44
C GLY A 41 0.42 9.73 -2.42
N MET A 42 1.63 9.98 -1.91
CA MET A 42 2.79 10.35 -2.73
C MET A 42 3.40 9.21 -3.55
N HIS A 43 3.18 7.95 -3.19
CA HIS A 43 3.77 6.79 -3.89
C HIS A 43 3.58 6.82 -5.41
N PRO A 44 2.35 7.00 -5.95
CA PRO A 44 2.15 7.14 -7.39
C PRO A 44 2.78 8.41 -8.00
N LEU A 45 3.20 9.37 -7.17
CA LEU A 45 3.72 10.67 -7.59
C LEU A 45 5.24 10.79 -7.55
N VAL A 46 5.94 9.76 -7.06
CA VAL A 46 7.41 9.70 -6.95
C VAL A 46 8.14 10.24 -8.19
N PRO A 47 7.82 9.81 -9.43
CA PRO A 47 8.57 10.28 -10.61
C PRO A 47 8.51 11.79 -10.80
N PHE A 48 7.41 12.43 -10.37
CA PHE A 48 7.18 13.85 -10.53
C PHE A 48 7.80 14.68 -9.39
N LEU A 49 7.84 14.11 -8.19
CA LEU A 49 8.61 14.65 -7.07
C LEU A 49 10.11 14.69 -7.38
N LEU A 50 10.59 13.77 -8.22
CA LEU A 50 11.96 13.73 -8.75
C LEU A 50 12.20 14.69 -9.94
N GLY A 51 11.22 15.51 -10.31
CA GLY A 51 11.35 16.55 -11.36
C GLY A 51 10.75 16.19 -12.72
N SER A 52 10.11 15.03 -12.87
CA SER A 52 9.30 14.77 -14.07
C SER A 52 8.07 15.66 -14.10
N LYS A 53 7.62 16.08 -15.28
CA LYS A 53 6.36 16.83 -15.40
C LYS A 53 5.16 15.92 -15.26
N HIS A 54 4.23 16.27 -14.38
CA HIS A 54 2.94 15.60 -14.27
C HIS A 54 1.96 16.16 -15.33
N PRO A 55 1.15 15.32 -16.01
CA PRO A 55 0.25 15.77 -17.08
C PRO A 55 -0.82 16.78 -16.60
N SER A 56 -1.25 16.68 -15.34
CA SER A 56 -2.21 17.60 -14.72
C SER A 56 -1.57 18.85 -14.09
N GLY A 57 -0.30 19.13 -14.37
CA GLY A 57 0.41 20.31 -13.84
C GLY A 57 1.05 20.08 -12.47
N ASN A 58 1.42 21.18 -11.80
CA ASN A 58 2.32 21.14 -10.64
C ASN A 58 1.61 21.13 -9.27
N LYS A 59 0.30 21.33 -9.24
CA LYS A 59 -0.51 21.31 -8.01
C LYS A 59 -1.59 20.25 -8.14
N LEU A 60 -1.54 19.24 -7.27
CA LEU A 60 -2.39 18.05 -7.39
C LEU A 60 -3.11 17.76 -6.07
N THR A 61 -4.31 17.20 -6.12
CA THR A 61 -5.00 16.72 -4.92
C THR A 61 -5.80 15.45 -5.21
N SER A 62 -5.88 14.54 -4.26
CA SER A 62 -6.62 13.28 -4.42
C SER A 62 -7.03 12.67 -3.08
N CYS A 63 -7.79 11.58 -3.17
CA CYS A 63 -8.07 10.66 -2.06
C CYS A 63 -7.50 9.30 -2.42
N GLN A 64 -6.32 8.98 -1.89
CA GLN A 64 -5.59 7.74 -2.17
C GLN A 64 -6.04 6.63 -1.22
N ARG A 65 -6.36 5.46 -1.75
CA ARG A 65 -6.50 4.23 -0.98
C ARG A 65 -5.11 3.74 -0.54
N CYS A 66 -4.93 3.39 0.72
CA CYS A 66 -3.64 2.95 1.25
C CYS A 66 -3.76 1.61 1.98
N ILE A 67 -2.70 0.82 1.91
CA ILE A 67 -2.50 -0.37 2.75
C ILE A 67 -1.21 -0.20 3.54
N ARG A 68 -1.27 -0.27 4.87
CA ARG A 68 -0.10 -0.32 5.75
C ARG A 68 -0.07 -1.63 6.50
N THR A 69 1.05 -2.34 6.41
CA THR A 69 1.29 -3.60 7.13
C THR A 69 2.34 -3.47 8.23
N GLY A 70 2.98 -2.29 8.35
CA GLY A 70 3.90 -1.99 9.44
C GLY A 70 3.17 -1.96 10.78
N ASP A 71 1.98 -1.35 10.79
CA ASP A 71 1.18 -1.07 11.98
C ASP A 71 0.08 -2.15 12.20
N ILE A 72 0.33 -3.37 11.73
CA ILE A 72 -0.71 -4.43 11.70
C ILE A 72 -1.00 -5.00 13.10
N GLU A 73 -0.09 -4.88 14.06
CA GLU A 73 -0.25 -5.42 15.42
C GLU A 73 -1.04 -4.45 16.33
N GLU A 74 -1.05 -3.18 15.95
CA GLU A 74 -1.73 -2.04 16.54
C GLU A 74 -3.22 -2.01 16.15
N VAL A 75 -3.56 -2.58 14.98
CA VAL A 75 -4.94 -2.73 14.52
C VAL A 75 -5.82 -3.37 15.60
N GLY A 76 -6.98 -2.76 15.81
CA GLY A 76 -7.93 -3.12 16.86
C GLY A 76 -7.91 -2.20 18.07
N ASP A 77 -6.98 -1.24 18.11
CA ASP A 77 -7.04 -0.07 18.99
C ASP A 77 -8.09 0.94 18.51
N ASP A 78 -7.94 2.22 18.86
CA ASP A 78 -8.93 3.25 18.54
C ASP A 78 -8.63 4.01 17.23
N THR A 79 -7.41 3.89 16.66
CA THR A 79 -6.94 4.78 15.56
C THR A 79 -6.18 4.11 14.41
N HIS A 80 -5.83 2.82 14.51
CA HIS A 80 -5.05 2.11 13.50
C HIS A 80 -5.89 1.20 12.61
N LEU A 81 -5.51 1.17 11.33
CA LEU A 81 -6.17 0.43 10.27
C LEU A 81 -5.13 -0.13 9.30
N THR A 82 -5.36 -1.34 8.79
CA THR A 82 -4.56 -1.90 7.69
C THR A 82 -4.88 -1.19 6.38
N PHE A 83 -6.17 -0.91 6.15
CA PHE A 83 -6.66 -0.15 4.99
C PHE A 83 -7.24 1.17 5.45
N PHE A 84 -6.86 2.26 4.82
CA PHE A 84 -7.43 3.58 5.07
C PHE A 84 -7.36 4.45 3.83
N GLU A 85 -8.05 5.57 3.85
CA GLU A 85 -7.96 6.57 2.79
C GLU A 85 -7.15 7.77 3.25
N MET A 86 -6.22 8.20 2.42
CA MET A 86 -5.37 9.35 2.63
C MET A 86 -5.76 10.46 1.67
N LEU A 87 -6.30 11.54 2.21
CA LEU A 87 -6.51 12.79 1.49
C LEU A 87 -5.15 13.49 1.37
N GLY A 88 -4.74 13.87 0.16
CA GLY A 88 -3.43 14.48 -0.04
C GLY A 88 -3.47 15.62 -1.04
N ASN A 89 -2.53 16.54 -0.87
CA ASN A 89 -2.23 17.61 -1.81
C ASN A 89 -0.73 17.70 -2.05
N TRP A 90 -0.33 17.94 -3.28
CA TRP A 90 1.07 17.96 -3.69
C TRP A 90 1.43 19.26 -4.40
N SER A 91 2.61 19.76 -4.06
CA SER A 91 3.31 20.83 -4.78
C SER A 91 4.54 20.23 -5.45
N LEU A 92 4.55 20.27 -6.78
CA LEU A 92 5.67 19.81 -7.61
C LEU A 92 6.50 21.03 -8.05
N GLY A 93 7.19 21.65 -7.09
CA GLY A 93 7.99 22.85 -7.35
C GLY A 93 7.21 24.16 -7.51
N ASP A 94 5.97 24.24 -7.01
CA ASP A 94 5.11 25.43 -7.17
C ASP A 94 5.09 26.32 -5.92
N TYR A 95 4.64 25.77 -4.80
CA TYR A 95 4.63 26.40 -3.48
C TYR A 95 5.37 25.54 -2.43
N PHE A 96 5.65 26.09 -1.25
CA PHE A 96 6.37 25.39 -0.18
C PHE A 96 5.73 25.60 1.20
N LYS A 97 6.52 25.70 2.27
CA LYS A 97 6.08 25.69 3.67
C LYS A 97 5.02 26.74 3.99
N ASP A 98 5.27 28.00 3.68
CA ASP A 98 4.36 29.10 4.03
C ASP A 98 2.94 28.87 3.50
N ASP A 99 2.80 28.56 2.22
CA ASP A 99 1.50 28.31 1.60
C ASP A 99 0.89 26.98 2.07
N ALA A 100 1.69 25.92 2.21
CA ALA A 100 1.22 24.61 2.65
C ALA A 100 0.58 24.69 4.04
N ILE A 101 1.32 25.27 5.00
CA ILE A 101 0.88 25.44 6.38
C ILE A 101 -0.35 26.35 6.47
N GLU A 102 -0.40 27.42 5.65
CA GLU A 102 -1.57 28.30 5.59
C GLU A 102 -2.81 27.58 5.05
N TYR A 103 -2.66 26.76 4.01
CA TYR A 103 -3.75 25.95 3.49
C TYR A 103 -4.23 24.92 4.50
N SER A 104 -3.30 24.23 5.18
CA SER A 104 -3.59 23.26 6.22
C SER A 104 -4.38 23.90 7.37
N TRP A 105 -3.93 25.06 7.85
CA TRP A 105 -4.61 25.81 8.90
C TRP A 105 -5.98 26.33 8.48
N GLU A 106 -6.11 26.89 7.27
CA GLU A 106 -7.40 27.37 6.76
C GLU A 106 -8.42 26.23 6.68
N PHE A 107 -8.02 25.08 6.11
CA PHE A 107 -8.94 23.95 5.96
C PHE A 107 -9.43 23.41 7.30
N LEU A 108 -8.53 23.28 8.28
CA LEU A 108 -8.87 22.80 9.61
C LEU A 108 -9.78 23.80 10.35
N THR A 109 -9.43 25.08 10.38
CA THR A 109 -10.01 26.03 11.36
C THR A 109 -11.09 26.93 10.79
N SER A 110 -11.14 27.15 9.47
CA SER A 110 -12.10 28.07 8.88
C SER A 110 -13.54 27.58 9.07
N PRO A 111 -14.48 28.48 9.45
CA PRO A 111 -15.91 28.17 9.53
C PRO A 111 -16.51 27.65 8.22
N LYS A 112 -15.86 27.96 7.07
CA LYS A 112 -16.27 27.48 5.75
C LYS A 112 -15.99 25.99 5.55
N TRP A 113 -14.94 25.46 6.17
CA TRP A 113 -14.40 24.13 5.91
C TRP A 113 -14.70 23.17 7.06
N LEU A 114 -13.72 22.82 7.90
CA LEU A 114 -13.93 21.88 9.01
C LEU A 114 -14.35 22.56 10.31
N ASN A 115 -14.07 23.86 10.48
CA ASN A 115 -14.43 24.62 11.68
C ASN A 115 -13.97 23.94 13.00
N ILE A 116 -12.78 23.33 12.97
CA ILE A 116 -12.17 22.74 14.15
C ILE A 116 -11.76 23.86 15.10
N ASN A 117 -12.03 23.68 16.40
CA ASN A 117 -11.59 24.62 17.42
C ASN A 117 -10.05 24.68 17.43
N PRO A 118 -9.43 25.85 17.12
CA PRO A 118 -7.97 26.00 17.12
C PRO A 118 -7.32 25.66 18.46
N GLN A 119 -8.05 25.80 19.57
CA GLN A 119 -7.54 25.45 20.90
C GLN A 119 -7.39 23.94 21.11
N LYS A 120 -7.92 23.10 20.22
CA LYS A 120 -7.71 21.64 20.25
C LYS A 120 -6.64 21.18 19.27
N ILE A 121 -5.97 22.08 18.56
CA ILE A 121 -4.89 21.72 17.63
C ILE A 121 -3.54 21.87 18.30
N GLY A 122 -2.69 20.87 18.13
CA GLY A 122 -1.29 20.82 18.56
C GLY A 122 -0.43 20.45 17.35
N ILE A 123 0.81 20.90 17.35
CA ILE A 123 1.72 20.80 16.20
C ILE A 123 3.00 20.10 16.63
N THR A 124 3.57 19.28 15.75
CA THR A 124 4.94 18.78 15.87
C THR A 124 5.81 19.35 14.76
N VAL A 125 7.09 19.56 15.04
CA VAL A 125 8.10 20.04 14.07
C VAL A 125 9.44 19.35 14.31
N PHE A 126 10.27 19.28 13.27
CA PHE A 126 11.62 18.73 13.38
C PHE A 126 12.52 19.55 14.32
N ALA A 127 13.06 18.89 15.35
CA ALA A 127 13.94 19.46 16.37
C ALA A 127 15.38 19.73 15.91
N GLY A 128 15.75 19.36 14.69
CA GLY A 128 17.12 19.44 14.22
C GLY A 128 18.00 18.29 14.73
N ASP A 129 19.05 18.00 13.96
CA ASP A 129 20.11 17.06 14.32
C ASP A 129 21.43 17.51 13.68
N GLN A 130 22.41 16.59 13.58
CA GLN A 130 23.70 16.86 12.94
C GLN A 130 23.61 17.02 11.41
N ASP A 131 22.54 16.52 10.77
CA ASP A 131 22.36 16.51 9.32
C ASP A 131 21.56 17.74 8.84
N ALA A 132 20.61 18.21 9.64
CA ALA A 132 19.75 19.35 9.31
C ALA A 132 19.35 20.16 10.55
N SER A 133 19.18 21.47 10.39
CA SER A 133 18.76 22.37 11.47
C SER A 133 17.30 22.15 11.86
N VAL A 134 16.91 22.70 13.01
CA VAL A 134 15.52 22.88 13.44
C VAL A 134 14.69 23.49 12.30
N ASP A 135 13.44 23.04 12.14
CA ASP A 135 12.52 23.62 11.16
C ASP A 135 11.89 24.94 11.64
N GLU A 136 12.72 25.97 11.81
CA GLU A 136 12.30 27.30 12.26
C GLU A 136 11.33 27.99 11.28
N GLU A 137 11.38 27.64 9.98
CA GLU A 137 10.46 28.20 8.98
C GLU A 137 9.02 27.78 9.29
N SER A 138 8.79 26.48 9.53
CA SER A 138 7.49 25.96 9.91
C SER A 138 7.03 26.50 11.26
N VAL A 139 7.92 26.56 12.27
CA VAL A 139 7.61 27.12 13.60
C VAL A 139 7.10 28.56 13.49
N ASN A 140 7.85 29.42 12.79
CA ASN A 140 7.49 30.83 12.65
C ASN A 140 6.15 31.01 11.93
N LYS A 141 5.89 30.19 10.91
CA LYS A 141 4.60 30.21 10.21
C LYS A 141 3.45 29.80 11.14
N TRP A 142 3.57 28.72 11.91
CA TRP A 142 2.54 28.31 12.87
C TRP A 142 2.25 29.37 13.94
N LEU A 143 3.30 29.98 14.50
CA LEU A 143 3.15 31.09 15.45
C LEU A 143 2.41 32.28 14.83
N SER A 144 2.72 32.61 13.56
CA SER A 144 2.05 33.72 12.85
C SER A 144 0.55 33.47 12.62
N LEU A 145 0.13 32.20 12.55
CA LEU A 145 -1.27 31.76 12.42
C LEU A 145 -2.01 31.68 13.77
N GLY A 146 -1.30 31.97 14.87
CA GLY A 146 -1.87 32.03 16.22
C GLY A 146 -1.80 30.71 17.00
N VAL A 147 -1.02 29.72 16.53
CA VAL A 147 -0.74 28.51 17.33
C VAL A 147 0.12 28.90 18.54
N PRO A 148 -0.31 28.61 19.79
CA PRO A 148 0.50 28.93 20.95
C PRO A 148 1.80 28.11 20.97
N GLN A 149 2.90 28.74 21.38
CA GLN A 149 4.23 28.08 21.41
C GLN A 149 4.24 26.79 22.23
N HIS A 150 3.52 26.73 23.36
CA HIS A 150 3.47 25.53 24.20
C HIS A 150 2.79 24.32 23.53
N LYS A 151 2.07 24.53 22.42
CA LYS A 151 1.45 23.47 21.61
C LYS A 151 2.29 23.04 20.41
N ILE A 152 3.46 23.65 20.20
CA ILE A 152 4.42 23.25 19.17
C ILE A 152 5.49 22.40 19.85
N ALA A 153 5.45 21.08 19.60
CA ALA A 153 6.42 20.13 20.09
C ALA A 153 7.57 19.96 19.08
N TYR A 154 8.80 19.99 19.57
CA TYR A 154 9.99 19.75 18.77
C TYR A 154 10.39 18.29 18.92
N LEU A 155 10.27 17.48 17.88
CA LEU A 155 10.55 16.04 17.93
C LEU A 155 11.76 15.63 17.09
N PRO A 156 12.44 14.53 17.46
CA PRO A 156 13.59 14.04 16.71
C PRO A 156 13.23 13.54 15.30
N LYS A 157 14.28 13.24 14.52
CA LYS A 157 14.20 12.76 13.14
C LYS A 157 13.29 11.54 12.96
N GLU A 158 13.19 10.66 13.94
CA GLU A 158 12.34 9.47 13.88
C GLU A 158 10.84 9.80 13.85
N ASN A 159 10.45 11.01 14.27
CA ASN A 159 9.06 11.47 14.29
C ASN A 159 8.78 12.51 13.20
N ASN A 160 9.62 13.53 13.05
CA ASN A 160 9.38 14.65 12.12
C ASN A 160 10.40 14.74 10.99
N TRP A 161 10.73 13.61 10.38
CA TRP A 161 11.49 13.60 9.15
C TRP A 161 11.00 12.49 8.23
N TRP A 162 10.62 12.91 7.03
CA TRP A 162 10.26 11.96 6.00
C TRP A 162 11.46 11.61 5.12
N GLY A 163 11.73 10.31 5.06
CA GLY A 163 12.49 9.69 3.98
C GLY A 163 14.03 9.66 4.12
N PRO A 164 14.72 9.33 3.01
CA PRO A 164 14.13 9.01 1.71
C PRO A 164 13.29 7.74 1.78
N ALA A 165 12.31 7.62 0.89
CA ALA A 165 11.80 6.29 0.58
C ALA A 165 13.00 5.49 0.05
N GLY A 166 13.54 4.53 0.80
CA GLY A 166 14.68 3.72 0.37
C GLY A 166 16.04 4.15 0.92
N GLN A 167 17.10 3.85 0.17
CA GLN A 167 18.48 4.21 0.56
C GLN A 167 18.86 5.62 0.12
N THR A 168 18.29 6.10 -0.99
CA THR A 168 18.61 7.40 -1.59
C THR A 168 17.35 8.11 -2.09
N GLY A 169 17.46 9.43 -2.30
CA GLY A 169 16.42 10.25 -2.94
C GLY A 169 15.84 11.36 -2.07
N PRO A 170 14.74 12.00 -2.52
CA PRO A 170 14.11 13.12 -1.84
C PRO A 170 13.70 12.79 -0.40
N CYS A 171 13.94 13.73 0.50
CA CYS A 171 13.61 13.68 1.91
C CYS A 171 13.54 15.09 2.49
N GLY A 172 13.06 15.21 3.72
CA GLY A 172 13.08 16.48 4.43
C GLY A 172 12.28 16.45 5.72
N PRO A 173 12.28 17.58 6.45
CA PRO A 173 11.48 17.71 7.65
C PRO A 173 10.00 17.69 7.29
N ASP A 174 9.19 17.33 8.26
CA ASP A 174 7.75 17.47 8.21
C ASP A 174 7.23 18.19 9.46
N THR A 175 5.98 18.63 9.37
CA THR A 175 5.21 19.14 10.49
C THR A 175 3.86 18.45 10.51
N GLU A 176 3.40 18.04 11.69
CA GLU A 176 2.16 17.27 11.81
C GLU A 176 1.15 18.02 12.69
N MET A 177 -0.11 17.89 12.30
CA MET A 177 -1.26 18.45 13.00
C MET A 177 -1.95 17.35 13.80
N PHE A 178 -2.02 17.57 15.11
CA PHE A 178 -2.70 16.71 16.07
C PHE A 178 -3.96 17.38 16.62
N TYR A 179 -4.94 16.56 16.97
CA TYR A 179 -6.15 17.00 17.65
C TYR A 179 -6.25 16.40 19.06
N TYR A 180 -6.60 17.25 20.03
CA TYR A 180 -6.79 16.87 21.42
C TYR A 180 -8.12 16.14 21.65
N VAL A 181 -8.05 14.85 21.95
CA VAL A 181 -9.21 13.96 22.19
C VAL A 181 -9.56 13.80 23.67
N GLY A 182 -8.76 14.36 24.58
CA GLY A 182 -9.05 14.37 26.02
C GLY A 182 -10.24 15.25 26.41
N ASP A 183 -10.61 15.16 27.68
CA ASP A 183 -11.72 15.91 28.25
C ASP A 183 -11.45 17.43 28.25
N GLY A 184 -12.40 18.22 27.77
CA GLY A 184 -12.30 19.67 27.75
C GLY A 184 -11.26 20.20 26.76
N LEU A 185 -10.39 21.09 27.23
CA LEU A 185 -9.29 21.71 26.48
C LEU A 185 -7.95 21.21 27.04
N PRO A 186 -6.92 21.06 26.19
CA PRO A 186 -5.59 20.68 26.66
C PRO A 186 -5.04 21.73 27.65
N SER A 187 -4.37 21.25 28.70
CA SER A 187 -3.63 22.13 29.61
C SER A 187 -2.43 22.77 28.92
N GLU A 188 -1.87 23.84 29.47
CA GLU A 188 -0.68 24.50 28.89
C GLU A 188 0.55 23.58 28.83
N ASN A 189 0.58 22.51 29.63
CA ASN A 189 1.67 21.54 29.64
C ASN A 189 1.42 20.32 28.74
N SER A 190 0.26 20.23 28.08
CA SER A 190 -0.10 19.10 27.21
C SER A 190 0.10 19.50 25.75
N ASN A 191 0.94 18.75 25.06
CA ASN A 191 1.13 18.81 23.61
C ASN A 191 1.45 17.41 23.06
N PRO A 192 1.48 17.25 21.72
CA PRO A 192 1.69 15.93 21.12
C PRO A 192 3.02 15.26 21.48
N GLY A 193 4.04 16.03 21.88
CA GLY A 193 5.35 15.49 22.23
C GLY A 193 5.51 15.05 23.69
N ASN A 194 4.50 15.26 24.55
CA ASN A 194 4.59 14.91 25.97
C ASN A 194 3.30 14.30 26.57
N ASP A 195 2.22 14.24 25.79
CA ASP A 195 0.91 13.70 26.20
C ASP A 195 0.26 12.89 25.07
N GLU A 196 1.05 12.07 24.37
CA GLU A 196 0.66 11.31 23.16
C GLU A 196 -0.70 10.60 23.28
N SER A 197 -1.05 10.09 24.47
CA SER A 197 -2.32 9.40 24.71
C SER A 197 -3.58 10.25 24.49
N ASN A 198 -3.47 11.58 24.56
CA ASN A 198 -4.58 12.51 24.38
C ASN A 198 -4.54 13.26 23.04
N TRP A 199 -3.56 12.99 22.18
CA TRP A 199 -3.36 13.67 20.91
C TRP A 199 -3.40 12.67 19.75
N VAL A 200 -4.32 12.87 18.82
CA VAL A 200 -4.43 12.04 17.61
C VAL A 200 -3.94 12.84 16.42
N GLU A 201 -2.92 12.34 15.74
CA GLU A 201 -2.44 12.88 14.46
C GLU A 201 -3.54 12.75 13.40
N ILE A 202 -3.90 13.87 12.77
CA ILE A 202 -4.94 13.89 11.73
C ILE A 202 -4.39 14.26 10.34
N TRP A 203 -3.24 14.93 10.27
CA TRP A 203 -2.67 15.40 9.01
C TRP A 203 -1.17 15.70 9.16
N ASN A 204 -0.37 15.38 8.15
CA ASN A 204 1.04 15.78 8.04
C ASN A 204 1.35 16.58 6.77
N ASP A 205 2.30 17.51 6.88
CA ASP A 205 2.89 18.28 5.78
C ASP A 205 4.40 17.99 5.69
N VAL A 206 4.82 17.28 4.65
CA VAL A 206 6.20 16.89 4.35
C VAL A 206 6.84 17.87 3.39
N PHE A 207 8.03 18.35 3.74
CA PHE A 207 8.77 19.36 2.97
C PHE A 207 10.04 18.78 2.37
N MET A 208 9.91 18.12 1.21
CA MET A 208 11.05 17.55 0.51
C MET A 208 11.96 18.66 -0.03
N GLN A 209 13.11 18.83 0.62
CA GLN A 209 14.10 19.85 0.25
C GLN A 209 15.54 19.31 0.24
N TYR A 210 15.75 18.05 0.60
CA TYR A 210 17.03 17.38 0.55
C TYR A 210 16.95 16.10 -0.29
N SER A 211 18.06 15.70 -0.92
CA SER A 211 18.29 14.36 -1.46
C SER A 211 19.31 13.67 -0.57
N LYS A 212 19.02 12.45 -0.13
CA LYS A 212 19.99 11.59 0.54
C LYS A 212 20.72 10.74 -0.49
N GLU A 213 22.04 10.67 -0.39
CA GLU A 213 22.89 9.85 -1.26
C GLU A 213 23.30 8.53 -0.59
N ALA A 214 23.84 7.60 -1.37
CA ALA A 214 24.17 6.25 -0.91
C ALA A 214 25.28 6.22 0.17
N ASP A 215 26.12 7.26 0.23
CA ASP A 215 27.13 7.45 1.26
C ASP A 215 26.57 8.06 2.56
N GLY A 216 25.26 8.33 2.60
CA GLY A 216 24.56 8.92 3.73
C GLY A 216 24.56 10.45 3.77
N SER A 217 25.22 11.11 2.82
CA SER A 217 25.22 12.58 2.73
C SER A 217 23.89 13.13 2.22
N TYR A 218 23.62 14.41 2.54
CA TYR A 218 22.41 15.13 2.13
C TYR A 218 22.78 16.35 1.29
N PHE A 219 22.06 16.57 0.18
CA PHE A 219 22.19 17.76 -0.67
C PHE A 219 20.85 18.45 -0.86
N ALA A 220 20.85 19.78 -1.01
CA ALA A 220 19.62 20.50 -1.30
C ALA A 220 19.05 20.11 -2.67
N LEU A 221 17.73 19.88 -2.73
CA LEU A 221 17.04 19.63 -3.99
C LEU A 221 16.92 20.92 -4.81
N ALA A 222 17.10 20.79 -6.13
CA ALA A 222 16.83 21.88 -7.07
C ALA A 222 15.34 22.25 -7.12
N GLN A 223 14.47 21.25 -6.98
CA GLN A 223 13.02 21.40 -6.89
C GLN A 223 12.58 21.00 -5.48
N LYS A 224 12.07 21.95 -4.70
CA LYS A 224 11.42 21.68 -3.42
C LYS A 224 9.99 21.22 -3.67
N ASN A 225 9.54 20.22 -2.93
CA ASN A 225 8.19 19.69 -3.07
C ASN A 225 7.46 19.68 -1.73
N VAL A 226 6.12 19.76 -1.80
CA VAL A 226 5.22 19.53 -0.68
C VAL A 226 4.46 18.24 -0.95
N ASP A 227 4.41 17.37 0.05
CA ASP A 227 3.56 16.19 0.11
C ASP A 227 2.77 16.24 1.41
N THR A 228 1.47 15.98 1.36
CA THR A 228 0.63 15.99 2.55
C THR A 228 -0.23 14.74 2.62
N GLY A 229 -0.55 14.32 3.85
CA GLY A 229 -1.39 13.16 4.11
C GLY A 229 -2.33 13.38 5.28
N MET A 230 -3.62 13.57 5.00
CA MET A 230 -4.69 13.58 5.99
C MET A 230 -5.39 12.23 6.02
N GLY A 231 -5.38 11.58 7.18
CA GLY A 231 -6.10 10.32 7.39
C GLY A 231 -7.61 10.57 7.44
N LEU A 232 -8.36 10.04 6.46
CA LEU A 232 -9.80 10.24 6.34
C LEU A 232 -10.54 9.74 7.59
N GLU A 233 -10.29 8.49 7.99
CA GLU A 233 -10.97 7.87 9.13
C GLU A 233 -10.65 8.54 10.47
N ARG A 234 -9.37 8.90 10.72
CA ARG A 234 -8.97 9.63 11.93
C ARG A 234 -9.64 11.00 11.99
N THR A 235 -9.61 11.74 10.89
CA THR A 235 -10.26 13.05 10.79
C THR A 235 -11.77 12.95 11.01
N LEU A 236 -12.44 11.95 10.41
CA LEU A 236 -13.87 11.70 10.64
C LEU A 236 -14.18 11.38 12.09
N ALA A 237 -13.38 10.53 12.74
CA ALA A 237 -13.57 10.22 14.15
C ALA A 237 -13.53 11.51 14.99
N VAL A 238 -12.52 12.33 14.75
CA VAL A 238 -12.29 13.53 15.54
C VAL A 238 -13.35 14.61 15.36
N ILE A 239 -13.72 14.93 14.11
CA ILE A 239 -14.68 16.01 13.83
C ILE A 239 -16.12 15.64 14.24
N ASN A 240 -16.41 14.36 14.38
CA ASN A 240 -17.70 13.87 14.85
C ASN A 240 -17.71 13.57 16.37
N GLY A 241 -16.57 13.69 17.05
CA GLY A 241 -16.45 13.37 18.47
C GLY A 241 -16.60 11.89 18.79
N TYR A 242 -16.25 11.00 17.85
CA TYR A 242 -16.21 9.56 18.07
C TYR A 242 -14.98 9.17 18.88
N GLN A 243 -15.10 8.12 19.69
CA GLN A 243 -13.98 7.61 20.47
C GLN A 243 -13.02 6.81 19.59
N THR A 244 -13.56 6.15 18.55
CA THR A 244 -12.77 5.27 17.69
C THR A 244 -13.10 5.43 16.22
N ILE A 245 -12.14 5.10 15.36
CA ILE A 245 -12.34 5.08 13.91
C ILE A 245 -13.42 4.06 13.46
N TYR A 246 -13.78 3.09 14.31
CA TYR A 246 -14.80 2.07 14.02
C TYR A 246 -16.24 2.61 14.10
N GLU A 247 -16.42 3.83 14.61
CA GLU A 247 -17.71 4.52 14.64
C GLU A 247 -17.98 5.38 13.40
N THR A 248 -16.97 5.56 12.55
CA THR A 248 -17.10 6.34 11.31
C THR A 248 -18.07 5.66 10.35
N ASP A 249 -18.75 6.45 9.50
CA ASP A 249 -19.76 5.97 8.56
C ASP A 249 -19.23 4.97 7.52
N VAL A 250 -17.91 4.96 7.31
CA VAL A 250 -17.20 4.05 6.40
C VAL A 250 -16.70 2.76 7.05
N VAL A 251 -16.76 2.64 8.38
CA VAL A 251 -16.35 1.42 9.11
C VAL A 251 -17.51 0.81 9.88
N LYS A 252 -18.35 1.64 10.50
CA LYS A 252 -19.40 1.24 11.43
C LYS A 252 -20.37 0.18 10.89
N PRO A 253 -20.87 0.25 9.64
CA PRO A 253 -21.77 -0.79 9.13
C PRO A 253 -21.12 -2.18 9.08
N ILE A 254 -19.82 -2.24 8.76
CA ILE A 254 -19.05 -3.48 8.72
C ILE A 254 -18.80 -3.97 10.16
N TYR A 255 -18.41 -3.06 11.06
CA TYR A 255 -18.22 -3.35 12.48
C TYR A 255 -19.50 -3.90 13.13
N ASP A 256 -20.65 -3.25 12.92
CA ASP A 256 -21.93 -3.65 13.50
C ASP A 256 -22.35 -5.05 13.01
N LEU A 257 -22.07 -5.37 11.74
CA LEU A 257 -22.29 -6.72 11.20
C LEU A 257 -21.42 -7.76 11.93
N VAL A 258 -20.11 -7.52 12.05
CA VAL A 258 -19.21 -8.44 12.79
C VAL A 258 -19.67 -8.59 14.25
N TYR A 259 -19.97 -7.47 14.91
CA TYR A 259 -20.42 -7.44 16.29
C TYR A 259 -21.73 -8.22 16.49
N SER A 260 -22.63 -8.20 15.50
CA SER A 260 -23.88 -8.96 15.54
C SER A 260 -23.67 -10.48 15.42
N LEU A 261 -22.60 -10.90 14.75
CA LEU A 261 -22.25 -12.31 14.55
C LEU A 261 -21.47 -12.89 15.74
N ALA A 262 -20.75 -12.04 16.48
CA ALA A 262 -19.98 -12.43 17.65
C ALA A 262 -20.88 -12.88 18.83
N GLN A 263 -20.53 -14.02 19.43
CA GLN A 263 -21.14 -14.48 20.68
C GLN A 263 -20.49 -13.80 21.88
N ASP A 264 -19.16 -13.73 21.90
CA ASP A 264 -18.42 -12.95 22.89
C ASP A 264 -18.21 -11.51 22.39
N LYS A 265 -19.06 -10.62 22.89
CA LYS A 265 -19.02 -9.19 22.58
C LYS A 265 -18.06 -8.40 23.46
N SER A 266 -17.43 -9.04 24.45
CA SER A 266 -16.48 -8.37 25.34
C SER A 266 -15.10 -8.20 24.68
N ASN A 267 -14.73 -9.08 23.75
CA ASN A 267 -13.49 -9.01 23.01
C ASN A 267 -13.58 -8.06 21.80
N LEU A 268 -13.67 -6.75 22.08
CA LEU A 268 -13.79 -5.71 21.06
C LEU A 268 -12.59 -5.66 20.11
N LYS A 269 -11.37 -5.93 20.63
CA LYS A 269 -10.14 -5.95 19.80
C LYS A 269 -10.25 -6.98 18.68
N ALA A 270 -10.72 -8.19 18.97
CA ALA A 270 -10.93 -9.21 17.94
C ALA A 270 -11.98 -8.79 16.90
N ILE A 271 -13.11 -8.23 17.34
CA ILE A 271 -14.18 -7.73 16.44
C ILE A 271 -13.65 -6.64 15.50
N ARG A 272 -12.86 -5.70 16.04
CA ARG A 272 -12.22 -4.62 15.29
C ARG A 272 -11.19 -5.13 14.29
N ILE A 273 -10.37 -6.10 14.67
CA ILE A 273 -9.40 -6.76 13.75
C ILE A 273 -10.12 -7.45 12.60
N ILE A 274 -11.19 -8.21 12.87
CA ILE A 274 -12.00 -8.85 11.81
C ILE A 274 -12.53 -7.81 10.84
N THR A 275 -13.10 -6.72 11.38
CA THR A 275 -13.68 -5.62 10.61
C THR A 275 -12.65 -5.02 9.67
N ASP A 276 -11.50 -4.60 10.19
CA ASP A 276 -10.44 -3.98 9.38
C ASP A 276 -9.84 -4.96 8.36
N HIS A 277 -9.44 -6.15 8.80
CA HIS A 277 -8.70 -7.06 7.93
C HIS A 277 -9.54 -7.57 6.76
N LEU A 278 -10.83 -7.84 6.96
CA LEU A 278 -11.72 -8.25 5.88
C LEU A 278 -12.07 -7.09 4.96
N ARG A 279 -12.16 -5.86 5.49
CA ARG A 279 -12.27 -4.64 4.68
C ARG A 279 -11.03 -4.47 3.80
N ALA A 280 -9.83 -4.55 4.38
CA ALA A 280 -8.56 -4.44 3.66
C ALA A 280 -8.40 -5.53 2.59
N ALA A 281 -8.68 -6.79 2.93
CA ALA A 281 -8.62 -7.90 1.97
C ALA A 281 -9.64 -7.73 0.82
N THR A 282 -10.84 -7.20 1.11
CA THR A 282 -11.86 -6.90 0.09
C THR A 282 -11.33 -5.89 -0.91
N PHE A 283 -10.70 -4.83 -0.41
CA PHE A 283 -10.07 -3.82 -1.25
C PHE A 283 -8.91 -4.38 -2.08
N ILE A 284 -8.01 -5.16 -1.48
CA ILE A 284 -6.87 -5.74 -2.22
C ILE A 284 -7.33 -6.71 -3.31
N ILE A 285 -8.31 -7.58 -3.05
CA ILE A 285 -8.81 -8.55 -4.05
C ILE A 285 -9.61 -7.84 -5.16
N GLY A 286 -10.37 -6.82 -4.76
CA GLY A 286 -11.26 -6.03 -5.61
C GLY A 286 -10.61 -4.89 -6.39
N ASP A 287 -9.35 -4.57 -6.10
CA ASP A 287 -8.57 -3.57 -6.82
C ASP A 287 -8.47 -3.89 -8.32
N GLU A 288 -8.22 -2.87 -9.15
CA GLU A 288 -8.03 -3.01 -10.59
C GLU A 288 -6.90 -3.99 -10.94
N ARG A 289 -5.90 -4.08 -10.07
CA ARG A 289 -4.78 -5.05 -10.11
C ARG A 289 -4.89 -6.12 -9.04
N GLY A 290 -6.11 -6.41 -8.60
CA GLY A 290 -6.33 -7.10 -7.35
C GLY A 290 -5.69 -8.48 -7.25
N VAL A 291 -5.05 -8.72 -6.10
CA VAL A 291 -4.26 -9.91 -5.79
C VAL A 291 -5.11 -10.89 -4.99
N ILE A 292 -4.92 -12.19 -5.25
CA ILE A 292 -5.63 -13.28 -4.54
C ILE A 292 -4.73 -13.93 -3.47
N PRO A 293 -5.31 -14.64 -2.48
CA PRO A 293 -4.54 -15.32 -1.44
C PRO A 293 -3.48 -16.29 -2.00
N SER A 294 -2.23 -16.17 -1.54
CA SER A 294 -1.10 -17.00 -2.00
C SER A 294 -0.09 -17.25 -0.88
N ASN A 295 1.00 -17.97 -1.18
CA ASN A 295 2.09 -18.23 -0.23
C ASN A 295 3.18 -17.15 -0.25
N THR A 296 3.12 -16.16 -1.14
CA THR A 296 4.24 -15.23 -1.36
C THR A 296 3.78 -13.79 -1.62
N ASP A 297 4.63 -12.82 -1.28
CA ASP A 297 4.50 -11.40 -1.60
C ASP A 297 3.13 -10.82 -1.22
N GLN A 298 2.48 -10.03 -2.10
CA GLN A 298 1.17 -9.44 -1.85
C GLN A 298 0.11 -10.49 -1.48
N GLY A 299 0.12 -11.65 -2.16
CA GLY A 299 -0.88 -12.70 -1.92
C GLY A 299 -0.71 -13.36 -0.55
N TYR A 300 0.51 -13.38 0.01
CA TYR A 300 0.74 -13.80 1.39
C TYR A 300 0.08 -12.83 2.38
N VAL A 301 0.15 -11.52 2.14
CA VAL A 301 -0.51 -10.52 3.01
C VAL A 301 -2.03 -10.70 2.98
N VAL A 302 -2.63 -10.83 1.79
CA VAL A 302 -4.09 -11.08 1.68
C VAL A 302 -4.49 -12.34 2.45
N ARG A 303 -3.73 -13.42 2.28
CA ARG A 303 -3.95 -14.66 3.04
C ARG A 303 -3.82 -14.44 4.55
N ARG A 304 -2.79 -13.73 5.01
CA ARG A 304 -2.56 -13.45 6.44
C ARG A 304 -3.74 -12.69 7.05
N LEU A 305 -4.25 -11.66 6.37
CA LEU A 305 -5.40 -10.88 6.82
C LEU A 305 -6.65 -11.75 6.97
N ILE A 306 -6.98 -12.55 5.95
CA ILE A 306 -8.13 -13.46 5.96
C ILE A 306 -8.03 -14.48 7.09
N ARG A 307 -6.88 -15.14 7.21
CA ARG A 307 -6.68 -16.18 8.24
C ARG A 307 -6.70 -15.62 9.65
N SER A 308 -6.12 -14.43 9.85
CA SER A 308 -6.21 -13.70 11.11
C SER A 308 -7.67 -13.41 11.47
N ALA A 309 -8.47 -12.91 10.50
CA ALA A 309 -9.90 -12.67 10.72
C ALA A 309 -10.69 -13.95 11.05
N ILE A 310 -10.43 -15.08 10.37
CA ILE A 310 -11.10 -16.36 10.68
C ILE A 310 -10.79 -16.82 12.10
N ARG A 311 -9.52 -16.72 12.52
CA ARG A 311 -9.12 -17.08 13.89
C ARG A 311 -9.80 -16.18 14.93
N ARG A 312 -9.73 -14.86 14.74
CA ARG A 312 -10.44 -13.91 15.61
C ARG A 312 -11.95 -14.19 15.64
N GLY A 313 -12.52 -14.64 14.51
CA GLY A 313 -13.90 -15.11 14.42
C GLY A 313 -14.18 -16.26 15.41
N ARG A 314 -13.31 -17.26 15.47
CA ARG A 314 -13.41 -18.36 16.45
C ARG A 314 -13.29 -17.87 17.89
N GLU A 315 -12.35 -16.96 18.17
CA GLU A 315 -12.16 -16.37 19.51
C GLU A 315 -13.43 -15.70 20.04
N VAL A 316 -14.23 -15.08 19.15
CA VAL A 316 -15.49 -14.42 19.51
C VAL A 316 -16.73 -15.30 19.27
N GLY A 317 -16.55 -16.60 18.98
CA GLY A 317 -17.63 -17.57 18.85
C GLY A 317 -18.38 -17.57 17.51
N ILE A 318 -17.78 -17.05 16.43
CA ILE A 318 -18.32 -17.15 15.07
C ILE A 318 -17.91 -18.50 14.45
N VAL A 319 -18.88 -19.38 14.22
CA VAL A 319 -18.65 -20.78 13.79
C VAL A 319 -19.03 -21.03 12.32
N ASN A 320 -19.99 -20.25 11.81
CA ASN A 320 -20.49 -20.34 10.44
C ASN A 320 -19.65 -19.49 9.49
N SER A 321 -19.73 -19.78 8.18
CA SER A 321 -19.13 -18.91 7.16
C SER A 321 -19.69 -17.50 7.30
N PHE A 322 -18.80 -16.52 7.38
CA PHE A 322 -19.15 -15.14 7.68
C PHE A 322 -18.41 -14.13 6.80
N ILE A 323 -17.27 -14.51 6.22
CA ILE A 323 -16.46 -13.58 5.43
C ILE A 323 -17.20 -13.06 4.18
N PRO A 324 -17.92 -13.88 3.38
CA PRO A 324 -18.62 -13.37 2.20
C PRO A 324 -19.68 -12.31 2.53
N ALA A 325 -20.34 -12.42 3.69
CA ALA A 325 -21.31 -11.41 4.15
C ALA A 325 -20.64 -10.08 4.47
N ILE A 326 -19.50 -10.11 5.17
CA ILE A 326 -18.71 -8.93 5.50
C ILE A 326 -18.15 -8.26 4.24
N ALA A 327 -17.65 -9.07 3.30
CA ALA A 327 -17.19 -8.59 2.00
C ALA A 327 -18.33 -7.93 1.21
N ALA A 328 -19.53 -8.51 1.22
CA ALA A 328 -20.70 -7.93 0.56
C ALA A 328 -21.10 -6.58 1.17
N GLU A 329 -21.09 -6.45 2.49
CA GLU A 329 -21.38 -5.16 3.16
C GLU A 329 -20.30 -4.12 2.86
N THR A 330 -19.02 -4.54 2.82
CA THR A 330 -17.90 -3.67 2.41
C THR A 330 -18.09 -3.18 0.97
N ILE A 331 -18.40 -4.08 0.03
CA ILE A 331 -18.64 -3.73 -1.38
C ILE A 331 -19.81 -2.77 -1.49
N LYS A 332 -20.93 -3.03 -0.80
CA LYS A 332 -22.10 -2.16 -0.80
C LYS A 332 -21.76 -0.75 -0.32
N LEU A 333 -20.98 -0.63 0.75
CA LEU A 333 -20.59 0.65 1.34
C LEU A 333 -19.67 1.47 0.42
N TYR A 334 -18.73 0.81 -0.25
CA TYR A 334 -17.66 1.47 -0.99
C TYR A 334 -17.84 1.50 -2.51
N ALA A 335 -18.71 0.67 -3.10
CA ALA A 335 -18.96 0.62 -4.54
C ALA A 335 -19.36 1.97 -5.18
N PRO A 336 -20.11 2.87 -4.50
CA PRO A 336 -20.41 4.19 -5.05
C PRO A 336 -19.15 5.03 -5.34
N THR A 337 -18.11 4.87 -4.52
CA THR A 337 -16.83 5.58 -4.68
C THR A 337 -15.83 4.77 -5.50
N TYR A 338 -15.78 3.45 -5.29
CA TYR A 338 -14.81 2.53 -5.88
C TYR A 338 -15.51 1.44 -6.69
N ASN A 339 -15.84 1.77 -7.95
CA ASN A 339 -16.57 0.87 -8.85
C ASN A 339 -15.84 -0.47 -9.11
N CYS A 340 -14.51 -0.52 -8.94
CA CYS A 340 -13.74 -1.75 -9.07
C CYS A 340 -14.23 -2.86 -8.13
N LEU A 341 -14.73 -2.51 -6.93
CA LEU A 341 -15.27 -3.48 -5.97
C LEU A 341 -16.54 -4.14 -6.50
N LYS A 342 -17.42 -3.35 -7.13
CA LYS A 342 -18.64 -3.86 -7.76
C LYS A 342 -18.32 -4.74 -8.98
N GLN A 343 -17.40 -4.29 -9.83
CA GLN A 343 -16.95 -5.05 -11.00
C GLN A 343 -16.34 -6.39 -10.61
N ASN A 344 -15.56 -6.42 -9.52
CA ASN A 344 -14.87 -7.61 -9.03
C ASN A 344 -15.66 -8.38 -7.96
N GLN A 345 -16.92 -8.04 -7.68
CA GLN A 345 -17.70 -8.63 -6.58
C GLN A 345 -17.72 -10.15 -6.61
N GLN A 346 -17.97 -10.77 -7.77
CA GLN A 346 -18.00 -12.23 -7.89
C GLN A 346 -16.65 -12.86 -7.55
N LYS A 347 -15.55 -12.25 -8.03
CA LYS A 347 -14.18 -12.69 -7.72
C LYS A 347 -13.92 -12.59 -6.21
N ILE A 348 -14.24 -11.44 -5.60
CA ILE A 348 -14.04 -11.20 -4.16
C ILE A 348 -14.74 -12.28 -3.34
N LEU A 349 -16.04 -12.49 -3.56
CA LEU A 349 -16.84 -13.44 -2.80
C LEU A 349 -16.37 -14.89 -3.01
N SER A 350 -15.97 -15.24 -4.24
CA SER A 350 -15.44 -16.58 -4.56
C SER A 350 -14.12 -16.84 -3.85
N GLU A 351 -13.15 -15.93 -3.93
CA GLU A 351 -11.83 -16.10 -3.30
C GLU A 351 -11.92 -16.17 -1.78
N PHE A 352 -12.82 -15.38 -1.16
CA PHE A 352 -13.08 -15.48 0.27
C PHE A 352 -13.67 -16.83 0.67
N SER A 353 -14.66 -17.32 -0.08
CA SER A 353 -15.28 -18.63 0.20
C SER A 353 -14.24 -19.75 0.11
N ILE A 354 -13.40 -19.73 -0.93
CA ILE A 354 -12.33 -20.72 -1.13
C ILE A 354 -11.32 -20.72 0.02
N GLU A 355 -10.80 -19.54 0.42
CA GLU A 355 -9.79 -19.47 1.48
C GLU A 355 -10.41 -19.73 2.87
N GLU A 356 -11.66 -19.34 3.12
CA GLU A 356 -12.37 -19.65 4.37
C GLU A 356 -12.58 -21.15 4.54
N GLU A 357 -13.12 -21.85 3.54
CA GLU A 357 -13.30 -23.31 3.60
C GLU A 357 -11.97 -24.05 3.75
N LYS A 358 -10.95 -23.60 3.01
CA LYS A 358 -9.62 -24.20 3.07
C LYS A 358 -8.99 -24.02 4.44
N PHE A 359 -9.06 -22.82 5.01
CA PHE A 359 -8.43 -22.55 6.30
C PHE A 359 -9.23 -23.14 7.47
N LYS A 360 -10.57 -23.23 7.37
CA LYS A 360 -11.39 -23.94 8.35
C LYS A 360 -10.93 -25.39 8.54
N LYS A 361 -10.72 -26.13 7.44
CA LYS A 361 -10.17 -27.50 7.48
C LYS A 361 -8.77 -27.58 8.11
N VAL A 362 -7.97 -26.54 7.92
CA VAL A 362 -6.64 -26.45 8.53
C VAL A 362 -6.77 -26.22 10.04
N LEU A 363 -7.61 -25.27 10.47
CA LEU A 363 -7.86 -24.99 11.89
C LEU A 363 -8.41 -26.22 12.62
N ASP A 364 -9.45 -26.87 12.08
CA ASP A 364 -10.07 -28.05 12.70
C ASP A 364 -9.02 -29.16 12.93
N ARG A 365 -8.10 -29.37 11.98
CA ARG A 365 -6.98 -30.30 12.14
C ARG A 365 -5.95 -29.84 13.20
N GLY A 366 -5.72 -28.55 13.31
CA GLY A 366 -4.85 -28.02 14.36
C GLY A 366 -5.44 -28.18 15.76
N GLU A 367 -6.77 -28.01 15.90
CA GLU A 367 -7.49 -28.31 17.15
C GLU A 367 -7.37 -29.78 17.54
N GLU A 368 -7.50 -30.71 16.57
CA GLU A 368 -7.27 -32.16 16.81
C GLU A 368 -5.87 -32.42 17.36
N ILE A 369 -4.84 -31.80 16.78
CA ILE A 369 -3.45 -31.92 17.24
C ILE A 369 -3.31 -31.35 18.66
N ILE A 370 -3.88 -30.17 18.94
CA ILE A 370 -3.86 -29.57 20.28
C ILE A 370 -4.53 -30.51 21.29
N GLN A 371 -5.67 -31.09 20.97
CA GLN A 371 -6.37 -32.03 21.86
C GLN A 371 -5.56 -33.31 22.11
N GLU A 372 -4.82 -33.80 21.11
CA GLU A 372 -3.91 -34.94 21.27
C GLU A 372 -2.80 -34.62 22.28
N TYR A 373 -2.11 -33.49 22.11
CA TYR A 373 -1.02 -33.08 23.00
C TYR A 373 -1.51 -32.61 24.37
N ALA A 374 -2.73 -32.08 24.49
CA ALA A 374 -3.35 -31.77 25.78
C ALA A 374 -3.54 -33.03 26.65
N ARG A 375 -3.76 -34.20 26.04
CA ARG A 375 -3.82 -35.49 26.78
C ARG A 375 -2.44 -35.99 27.20
N GLN A 376 -1.39 -35.61 26.46
CA GLN A 376 0.00 -35.99 26.75
C GLN A 376 0.66 -35.06 27.78
N GLY A 377 0.21 -33.81 27.85
CA GLY A 377 0.65 -32.80 28.81
C GLY A 377 1.84 -31.95 28.36
N SER A 378 2.56 -32.35 27.30
CA SER A 378 3.71 -31.59 26.76
C SER A 378 3.82 -31.69 25.24
N ILE A 379 4.31 -30.64 24.59
CA ILE A 379 4.58 -30.57 23.15
C ILE A 379 5.98 -29.99 22.89
N ASP A 380 6.69 -30.54 21.90
CA ASP A 380 7.98 -30.00 21.49
C ASP A 380 7.81 -28.65 20.74
N GLY A 381 8.86 -27.84 20.75
CA GLY A 381 8.84 -26.50 20.18
C GLY A 381 8.70 -26.48 18.65
N VAL A 382 9.15 -27.54 17.95
CA VAL A 382 8.99 -27.65 16.48
C VAL A 382 7.52 -27.88 16.14
N THR A 383 6.84 -28.77 16.85
CA THR A 383 5.42 -29.05 16.66
C THR A 383 4.56 -27.85 17.09
N ALA A 384 4.90 -27.18 18.20
CA ALA A 384 4.25 -25.93 18.60
C ALA A 384 4.47 -24.83 17.55
N PHE A 385 5.66 -24.71 16.98
CA PHE A 385 5.94 -23.77 15.90
C PHE A 385 5.15 -24.12 14.62
N LYS A 386 4.91 -25.39 14.34
CA LYS A 386 4.05 -25.83 13.24
C LYS A 386 2.59 -25.44 13.48
N LEU A 387 2.07 -25.63 14.70
CA LEU A 387 0.75 -25.16 15.12
C LEU A 387 0.60 -23.64 14.91
N TYR A 388 1.64 -22.88 15.22
CA TYR A 388 1.70 -21.44 14.97
C TYR A 388 1.76 -21.08 13.48
N SER A 389 2.78 -21.56 12.76
CA SER A 389 3.10 -21.13 11.39
C SER A 389 2.16 -21.70 10.33
N THR A 390 1.67 -22.93 10.53
CA THR A 390 0.85 -23.64 9.53
C THR A 390 -0.62 -23.61 9.90
N TYR A 391 -0.93 -23.91 11.16
CA TYR A 391 -2.30 -24.06 11.63
C TYR A 391 -2.89 -22.76 12.20
N GLY A 392 -2.04 -21.76 12.50
CA GLY A 392 -2.45 -20.41 12.87
C GLY A 392 -2.67 -20.17 14.37
N PHE A 393 -2.32 -21.14 15.23
CA PHE A 393 -2.52 -21.09 16.69
C PHE A 393 -1.36 -20.37 17.39
N PRO A 394 -1.57 -19.18 17.99
CA PRO A 394 -0.55 -18.49 18.78
C PRO A 394 -0.04 -19.35 19.94
N LEU A 395 1.21 -19.13 20.35
CA LEU A 395 1.82 -19.87 21.46
C LEU A 395 0.96 -19.81 22.73
N GLU A 396 0.39 -18.65 23.05
CA GLU A 396 -0.48 -18.45 24.21
C GLU A 396 -1.73 -19.35 24.17
N GLU A 397 -2.32 -19.55 22.99
CA GLU A 397 -3.51 -20.39 22.82
C GLU A 397 -3.17 -21.88 23.00
N ILE A 398 -2.01 -22.30 22.48
CA ILE A 398 -1.48 -23.65 22.70
C ILE A 398 -1.25 -23.88 24.21
N GLN A 399 -0.65 -22.91 24.90
CA GLN A 399 -0.39 -22.98 26.33
C GLN A 399 -1.67 -22.99 27.18
N ARG A 400 -2.71 -22.23 26.79
CA ARG A 400 -4.03 -22.23 27.45
C ARG A 400 -4.74 -23.58 27.38
N SER A 401 -4.32 -24.47 26.48
CA SER A 401 -4.89 -25.80 26.31
C SER A 401 -4.29 -26.84 27.29
N ASN A 402 -3.70 -26.40 28.41
CA ASN A 402 -3.02 -27.23 29.42
C ASN A 402 -1.84 -28.05 28.85
N ILE A 403 -1.09 -27.47 27.91
CA ILE A 403 0.08 -28.11 27.30
C ILE A 403 1.35 -27.38 27.75
N GLN A 404 2.33 -28.10 28.31
CA GLN A 404 3.67 -27.56 28.50
C GLN A 404 4.41 -27.50 27.16
N VAL A 405 4.78 -26.30 26.73
CA VAL A 405 5.50 -26.07 25.47
C VAL A 405 6.98 -25.84 25.75
N ASP A 406 7.86 -26.51 24.99
CA ASP A 406 9.27 -26.12 24.89
C ASP A 406 9.39 -24.76 24.18
N ALA A 407 9.31 -23.69 24.98
CA ALA A 407 9.31 -22.32 24.49
C ALA A 407 10.66 -21.93 23.86
N GLU A 408 11.78 -22.45 24.38
CA GLU A 408 13.11 -22.14 23.85
C GLU A 408 13.25 -22.66 22.41
N GLN A 409 12.86 -23.92 22.18
CA GLN A 409 12.86 -24.49 20.84
C GLN A 409 11.83 -23.82 19.92
N PHE A 410 10.66 -23.44 20.44
CA PHE A 410 9.66 -22.68 19.66
C PHE A 410 10.22 -21.35 19.16
N PHE A 411 10.84 -20.55 20.04
CA PHE A 411 11.40 -19.25 19.67
C PHE A 411 12.61 -19.39 18.75
N ALA A 412 13.39 -20.47 18.88
CA ALA A 412 14.46 -20.78 17.92
C ALA A 412 13.91 -21.03 16.50
N GLU A 413 12.83 -21.79 16.35
CA GLU A 413 12.18 -22.01 15.04
C GLU A 413 11.52 -20.74 14.50
N LEU A 414 10.86 -19.96 15.37
CA LEU A 414 10.28 -18.66 15.00
C LEU A 414 11.36 -17.72 14.45
N LYS A 415 12.51 -17.62 15.13
CA LYS A 415 13.64 -16.80 14.70
C LYS A 415 14.19 -17.25 13.35
N LYS A 416 14.39 -18.55 13.14
CA LYS A 416 14.80 -19.10 11.82
C LYS A 416 13.81 -18.71 10.72
N HIS A 417 12.51 -18.81 10.99
CA HIS A 417 11.47 -18.44 10.03
C HIS A 417 11.45 -16.93 9.74
N GLN A 418 11.62 -16.10 10.77
CA GLN A 418 11.74 -14.65 10.62
C GLN A 418 12.99 -14.27 9.82
N GLU A 419 14.14 -14.89 10.08
CA GLU A 419 15.39 -14.66 9.34
C GLU A 419 15.26 -15.06 7.87
N LEU A 420 14.66 -16.21 7.56
CA LEU A 420 14.37 -16.63 6.17
C LEU A 420 13.44 -15.65 5.46
N SER A 421 12.41 -15.16 6.16
CA SER A 421 11.47 -14.17 5.63
C SER A 421 12.14 -12.82 5.40
N ARG A 422 13.03 -12.41 6.33
CA ARG A 422 13.78 -11.15 6.29
C ARG A 422 14.85 -11.17 5.20
N GLN A 423 15.60 -12.25 5.02
CA GLN A 423 16.54 -12.41 3.90
C GLN A 423 15.81 -12.34 2.55
N GLY A 424 14.61 -12.92 2.45
CA GLY A 424 13.76 -12.82 1.26
C GLY A 424 13.16 -11.44 1.02
N ALA A 425 13.02 -10.60 2.04
CA ALA A 425 12.49 -9.23 1.97
C ALA A 425 13.61 -8.18 1.76
N GLU A 426 14.74 -8.29 2.46
CA GLU A 426 15.92 -7.43 2.31
C GLU A 426 16.56 -7.53 0.91
N GLN A 427 16.45 -8.67 0.23
CA GLN A 427 16.81 -8.79 -1.19
C GLN A 427 15.76 -8.22 -2.16
N LYS A 428 14.52 -7.98 -1.72
CA LYS A 428 13.42 -7.53 -2.58
C LYS A 428 13.10 -6.04 -2.50
N PHE A 429 13.31 -5.41 -1.34
CA PHE A 429 12.83 -4.05 -1.03
C PHE A 429 13.97 -3.03 -0.84
N LYS A 430 15.13 -3.24 -1.48
CA LYS A 430 16.35 -2.47 -1.27
C LYS A 430 16.39 -1.06 -1.86
N GLY A 431 15.28 -0.52 -2.35
CA GLY A 431 15.25 0.84 -2.87
C GLY A 431 13.82 1.33 -2.93
N GLY A 432 13.38 2.04 -1.90
CA GLY A 432 12.28 2.99 -2.04
C GLY A 432 12.62 4.03 -3.11
N LEU A 433 11.55 4.50 -3.75
CA LEU A 433 11.55 5.10 -5.08
C LEU A 433 11.82 4.03 -6.15
N ALA A 434 11.04 4.05 -7.22
CA ALA A 434 11.29 3.26 -8.42
C ALA A 434 12.78 3.44 -8.80
N ASP A 435 13.57 2.38 -8.59
CA ASP A 435 14.98 2.33 -8.98
C ASP A 435 15.00 2.62 -10.48
N ASN A 436 15.36 3.85 -10.86
CA ASN A 436 15.43 4.28 -12.26
C ASN A 436 16.83 4.03 -12.84
N SER A 437 17.62 3.12 -12.24
CA SER A 437 18.91 2.75 -12.80
C SER A 437 18.77 2.30 -14.26
N GLU A 438 19.86 2.44 -15.01
CA GLU A 438 19.93 1.99 -16.40
C GLU A 438 19.48 0.52 -16.52
N MET A 439 19.81 -0.32 -15.53
CA MET A 439 19.43 -1.72 -15.51
C MET A 439 17.93 -1.93 -15.31
N VAL A 440 17.28 -1.18 -14.41
CA VAL A 440 15.82 -1.27 -14.26
C VAL A 440 15.10 -0.79 -15.51
N THR A 441 15.59 0.28 -16.15
CA THR A 441 15.06 0.74 -17.45
C THR A 441 15.16 -0.33 -18.54
N LYS A 442 16.28 -1.05 -18.59
CA LYS A 442 16.46 -2.22 -19.48
C LYS A 442 15.47 -3.34 -19.13
N LEU A 443 15.41 -3.75 -17.87
CA LEU A 443 14.52 -4.82 -17.41
C LEU A 443 13.03 -4.46 -17.58
N HIS A 444 12.68 -3.18 -17.54
CA HIS A 444 11.33 -2.72 -17.83
C HIS A 444 10.97 -2.97 -19.29
N THR A 445 11.84 -2.60 -20.22
CA THR A 445 11.63 -2.89 -21.64
C THR A 445 11.61 -4.40 -21.90
N ALA A 446 12.46 -5.17 -21.23
CA ALA A 446 12.44 -6.64 -21.30
C ALA A 446 11.12 -7.24 -20.77
N THR A 447 10.46 -6.59 -19.81
CA THR A 447 9.15 -7.02 -19.29
C THR A 447 8.07 -6.95 -20.37
N HIS A 448 8.03 -5.88 -21.18
CA HIS A 448 7.09 -5.78 -22.31
C HIS A 448 7.40 -6.79 -23.42
N LEU A 449 8.69 -7.05 -23.70
CA LEU A 449 9.07 -8.11 -24.64
C LEU A 449 8.62 -9.49 -24.13
N LEU A 450 8.81 -9.78 -22.84
CA LEU A 450 8.36 -11.03 -22.22
C LEU A 450 6.83 -11.17 -22.29
N HIS A 451 6.09 -10.11 -21.96
CA HIS A 451 4.63 -10.12 -22.02
C HIS A 451 4.12 -10.42 -23.44
N ALA A 452 4.65 -9.73 -24.44
CA ALA A 452 4.30 -9.96 -25.84
C ALA A 452 4.71 -11.37 -26.32
N ALA A 453 5.88 -11.88 -25.90
CA ALA A 453 6.32 -13.23 -26.24
C ALA A 453 5.41 -14.31 -25.62
N LEU A 454 5.02 -14.15 -24.35
CA LEU A 454 4.06 -15.05 -23.70
C LEU A 454 2.72 -15.08 -24.42
N ARG A 455 2.20 -13.92 -24.83
CA ARG A 455 0.96 -13.83 -25.62
C ARG A 455 1.08 -14.52 -26.97
N LYS A 456 2.21 -14.38 -27.66
CA LYS A 456 2.47 -15.06 -28.95
C LYS A 456 2.57 -16.57 -28.83
N VAL A 457 3.13 -17.08 -27.73
CA VAL A 457 3.33 -18.53 -27.52
C VAL A 457 2.11 -19.21 -26.93
N LEU A 458 1.48 -18.60 -25.92
CA LEU A 458 0.42 -19.22 -25.13
C LEU A 458 -0.98 -18.76 -25.56
N GLY A 459 -1.12 -17.54 -26.09
CA GLY A 459 -2.40 -16.97 -26.52
C GLY A 459 -2.78 -15.66 -25.84
N GLU A 460 -3.89 -15.06 -26.27
CA GLU A 460 -4.33 -13.73 -25.83
C GLU A 460 -4.94 -13.69 -24.42
N HIS A 461 -5.20 -14.84 -23.79
CA HIS A 461 -5.67 -14.91 -22.41
C HIS A 461 -4.59 -14.58 -21.37
N ILE A 462 -3.33 -14.50 -21.80
CA ILE A 462 -2.23 -14.03 -20.96
C ILE A 462 -2.46 -12.55 -20.67
N ALA A 463 -2.77 -12.26 -19.41
CA ALA A 463 -2.91 -10.92 -18.87
C ALA A 463 -1.95 -10.79 -17.68
N GLN A 464 -1.26 -9.66 -17.61
CA GLN A 464 -0.41 -9.32 -16.46
C GLN A 464 -1.25 -9.31 -15.17
N LYS A 465 -0.75 -10.01 -14.15
CA LYS A 465 -1.30 -10.08 -12.79
C LYS A 465 -0.39 -9.45 -11.74
N GLY A 466 0.86 -9.18 -12.10
CA GLY A 466 1.83 -8.50 -11.25
C GLY A 466 3.16 -8.37 -11.97
N SER A 467 3.91 -7.32 -11.62
CA SER A 467 5.29 -7.11 -12.08
C SER A 467 6.13 -6.64 -10.91
N ASN A 468 7.42 -6.93 -10.90
CA ASN A 468 8.40 -6.43 -9.92
C ASN A 468 9.77 -6.45 -10.61
N ILE A 469 10.35 -5.27 -10.80
CA ILE A 469 11.63 -5.11 -11.48
C ILE A 469 12.62 -4.52 -10.47
N THR A 470 13.77 -5.14 -10.35
CA THR A 470 14.89 -4.71 -9.51
C THR A 470 16.12 -4.57 -10.39
N SER A 471 17.20 -3.93 -9.94
CA SER A 471 18.48 -3.90 -10.66
C SER A 471 19.07 -5.30 -10.94
N GLU A 472 18.66 -6.33 -10.22
CA GLU A 472 19.17 -7.70 -10.39
C GLU A 472 18.30 -8.58 -11.30
N ARG A 473 16.99 -8.35 -11.34
CA ARG A 473 16.02 -9.23 -12.02
C ARG A 473 14.67 -8.58 -12.29
N LEU A 474 13.91 -9.16 -13.22
CA LEU A 474 12.47 -8.94 -13.36
C LEU A 474 11.67 -10.16 -12.91
N ARG A 475 10.49 -9.93 -12.34
CA ARG A 475 9.46 -10.92 -12.01
C ARG A 475 8.16 -10.51 -12.70
N PHE A 476 7.62 -11.42 -13.50
CA PHE A 476 6.39 -11.20 -14.23
C PHE A 476 5.36 -12.29 -13.89
N ASP A 477 4.22 -11.87 -13.37
CA ASP A 477 3.10 -12.73 -12.99
C ASP A 477 1.98 -12.57 -14.03
N PHE A 478 1.42 -13.67 -14.50
CA PHE A 478 0.44 -13.66 -15.59
C PHE A 478 -0.64 -14.73 -15.42
N SER A 479 -1.83 -14.49 -15.99
CA SER A 479 -2.93 -15.46 -15.97
C SER A 479 -2.64 -16.66 -16.85
N HIS A 480 -2.42 -17.82 -16.23
CA HIS A 480 -2.32 -19.09 -16.91
C HIS A 480 -2.57 -20.25 -15.93
N PRO A 481 -3.45 -21.22 -16.24
CA PRO A 481 -3.87 -22.23 -15.27
C PRO A 481 -2.87 -23.38 -15.08
N ILE A 482 -2.03 -23.64 -16.08
CA ILE A 482 -1.13 -24.80 -16.12
C ILE A 482 0.33 -24.38 -16.11
N LYS A 483 1.22 -25.32 -15.80
CA LYS A 483 2.68 -25.10 -15.88
C LYS A 483 3.12 -25.06 -17.33
N LEU A 484 4.01 -24.13 -17.67
CA LEU A 484 4.61 -24.07 -19.00
C LEU A 484 5.54 -25.27 -19.20
N THR A 485 5.48 -25.85 -20.38
CA THR A 485 6.42 -26.87 -20.85
C THR A 485 7.80 -26.24 -21.11
N THR A 486 8.84 -27.06 -21.08
CA THR A 486 10.20 -26.62 -21.42
C THR A 486 10.28 -26.01 -22.82
N ASP A 487 9.52 -26.57 -23.77
CA ASP A 487 9.47 -26.07 -25.15
C ASP A 487 8.81 -24.69 -25.23
N GLU A 488 7.73 -24.46 -24.48
CA GLU A 488 7.09 -23.13 -24.41
C GLU A 488 8.02 -22.10 -23.78
N LEU A 489 8.70 -22.44 -22.69
CA LEU A 489 9.69 -21.56 -22.06
C LEU A 489 10.83 -21.20 -23.02
N THR A 490 11.35 -22.19 -23.74
CA THR A 490 12.41 -22.01 -24.73
C THR A 490 11.94 -21.11 -25.87
N LYS A 491 10.71 -21.30 -26.36
CA LYS A 491 10.11 -20.44 -27.40
C LYS A 491 9.94 -19.00 -26.92
N VAL A 492 9.46 -18.80 -25.70
CA VAL A 492 9.29 -17.45 -25.11
C VAL A 492 10.64 -16.75 -25.00
N GLU A 493 11.64 -17.40 -24.39
CA GLU A 493 13.00 -16.83 -24.25
C GLU A 493 13.62 -16.51 -25.62
N LYS A 494 13.46 -17.42 -26.59
CA LYS A 494 13.95 -17.22 -27.96
C LYS A 494 13.31 -15.99 -28.62
N LEU A 495 12.00 -15.83 -28.54
CA LEU A 495 11.29 -14.68 -29.12
C LEU A 495 11.74 -13.34 -28.53
N VAL A 496 11.97 -13.29 -27.22
CA VAL A 496 12.49 -12.08 -26.56
C VAL A 496 13.89 -11.74 -27.10
N ASN A 497 14.77 -12.73 -27.18
CA ASN A 497 16.12 -12.53 -27.71
C ASN A 497 16.14 -12.20 -29.21
N GLU A 498 15.25 -12.77 -30.01
CA GLU A 498 15.07 -12.40 -31.42
C GLU A 498 14.66 -10.92 -31.55
N ALA A 499 13.77 -10.42 -30.68
CA ALA A 499 13.39 -9.00 -30.65
C ALA A 499 14.54 -8.08 -30.22
N ILE A 500 15.41 -8.54 -29.31
CA ILE A 500 16.63 -7.82 -28.91
C ILE A 500 17.62 -7.76 -30.08
N GLN A 501 17.86 -8.89 -30.74
CA GLN A 501 18.78 -8.99 -31.87
C GLN A 501 18.35 -8.12 -33.06
N GLN A 502 17.04 -7.93 -33.24
CA GLN A 502 16.48 -7.04 -34.26
C GLN A 502 16.71 -5.55 -33.98
N LYS A 503 17.16 -5.16 -32.77
CA LYS A 503 17.43 -3.77 -32.39
C LYS A 503 16.26 -2.85 -32.69
N LEU A 504 15.07 -3.26 -32.26
CA LEU A 504 13.82 -2.56 -32.48
C LEU A 504 13.85 -1.22 -31.74
N ALA A 505 13.46 -0.15 -32.44
CA ALA A 505 13.30 1.16 -31.82
C ALA A 505 12.13 1.12 -30.83
N VAL A 506 12.32 1.75 -29.68
CA VAL A 506 11.26 1.98 -28.70
C VAL A 506 10.83 3.44 -28.82
N SER A 507 9.54 3.65 -29.00
CA SER A 507 8.96 4.99 -29.14
C SER A 507 7.69 5.09 -28.34
N TRP A 508 7.29 6.30 -27.99
CA TRP A 508 6.03 6.54 -27.29
C TRP A 508 5.29 7.72 -27.88
N GLN A 509 3.98 7.73 -27.64
CA GLN A 509 3.07 8.81 -28.00
C GLN A 509 2.01 8.95 -26.91
N GLU A 510 1.54 10.17 -26.69
CA GLU A 510 0.37 10.44 -25.85
C GLU A 510 -0.90 10.34 -26.69
N LEU A 511 -1.82 9.46 -26.28
CA LEU A 511 -3.07 9.19 -26.98
C LEU A 511 -4.23 9.17 -25.99
N SER A 512 -5.45 9.42 -26.45
CA SER A 512 -6.62 9.08 -25.64
C SER A 512 -6.72 7.56 -25.46
N VAL A 513 -7.37 7.13 -24.37
CA VAL A 513 -7.59 5.70 -24.09
C VAL A 513 -8.30 4.99 -25.24
N GLU A 514 -9.26 5.66 -25.89
CA GLU A 514 -9.97 5.14 -27.06
C GLU A 514 -9.02 4.91 -28.24
N LYS A 515 -8.19 5.91 -28.59
CA LYS A 515 -7.18 5.76 -29.66
C LYS A 515 -6.13 4.71 -29.33
N ALA A 516 -5.75 4.57 -28.07
CA ALA A 516 -4.84 3.50 -27.64
C ALA A 516 -5.45 2.11 -27.86
N LYS A 517 -6.75 1.93 -27.57
CA LYS A 517 -7.50 0.69 -27.85
C LYS A 517 -7.60 0.41 -29.34
N GLU A 518 -7.95 1.42 -30.14
CA GLU A 518 -8.04 1.30 -31.60
C GLU A 518 -6.71 0.87 -32.23
N GLN A 519 -5.59 1.32 -31.64
CA GLN A 519 -4.25 0.91 -32.04
C GLN A 519 -3.82 -0.46 -31.51
N GLY A 520 -4.69 -1.19 -30.81
CA GLY A 520 -4.40 -2.51 -30.25
C GLY A 520 -3.36 -2.49 -29.13
N ALA A 521 -3.20 -1.36 -28.42
CA ALA A 521 -2.35 -1.33 -27.24
C ALA A 521 -2.88 -2.30 -26.18
N LEU A 522 -1.99 -2.91 -25.40
CA LEU A 522 -2.37 -3.66 -24.20
C LEU A 522 -2.28 -2.73 -22.99
N GLY A 523 -3.21 -2.87 -22.06
CA GLY A 523 -3.23 -2.04 -20.85
C GLY A 523 -4.46 -2.33 -20.00
N LEU A 524 -4.43 -1.87 -18.75
CA LEU A 524 -5.59 -1.93 -17.86
C LEU A 524 -6.53 -0.78 -18.18
N PHE A 525 -7.31 -0.96 -19.25
CA PHE A 525 -8.27 0.00 -19.77
C PHE A 525 -9.43 0.39 -18.84
N ASN A 526 -9.46 -0.16 -17.63
CA ASN A 526 -10.46 0.15 -16.59
C ASN A 526 -10.01 1.29 -15.66
N GLN A 527 -8.78 1.80 -15.82
CA GLN A 527 -8.43 3.10 -15.23
C GLN A 527 -9.18 4.19 -16.01
N LYS A 528 -9.80 5.12 -15.29
CA LYS A 528 -9.98 6.47 -15.83
C LYS A 528 -8.60 7.10 -15.85
N TYR A 529 -7.83 6.76 -16.87
CA TYR A 529 -6.63 7.52 -17.16
C TYR A 529 -7.02 8.99 -17.31
N GLY A 530 -6.08 9.93 -17.11
CA GLY A 530 -6.27 11.29 -17.62
C GLY A 530 -6.67 11.26 -19.11
N GLU A 531 -7.15 12.37 -19.66
CA GLU A 531 -7.61 12.42 -21.06
C GLU A 531 -6.60 11.83 -22.07
N LEU A 532 -5.30 11.76 -21.71
CA LEU A 532 -4.21 11.18 -22.48
C LEU A 532 -3.37 10.17 -21.66
N VAL A 533 -2.98 9.06 -22.31
CA VAL A 533 -2.08 8.00 -21.83
C VAL A 533 -0.83 7.90 -22.69
N LYS A 534 0.30 7.53 -22.07
CA LYS A 534 1.53 7.17 -22.82
C LYS A 534 1.44 5.74 -23.33
N VAL A 535 1.50 5.59 -24.64
CA VAL A 535 1.54 4.29 -25.32
C VAL A 535 2.95 4.07 -25.84
N TYR A 536 3.66 3.12 -25.25
CA TYR A 536 4.98 2.68 -25.73
C TYR A 536 4.80 1.61 -26.80
N THR A 537 5.51 1.78 -27.91
CA THR A 537 5.59 0.83 -29.03
C THR A 537 7.03 0.39 -29.22
N VAL A 538 7.25 -0.93 -29.21
CA VAL A 538 8.54 -1.56 -29.51
C VAL A 538 8.49 -2.10 -30.93
N GLY A 539 9.25 -1.48 -31.83
CA GLY A 539 9.20 -1.71 -33.28
C GLY A 539 8.50 -0.59 -34.04
N LYS A 540 8.47 -0.70 -35.37
CA LYS A 540 7.82 0.26 -36.29
C LYS A 540 7.09 -0.49 -37.40
N ASP A 541 6.05 0.14 -37.93
CA ASP A 541 5.27 -0.35 -39.08
C ASP A 541 4.84 -1.82 -38.89
N ASP A 542 5.09 -2.68 -39.87
CA ASP A 542 4.73 -4.11 -39.83
C ASP A 542 5.59 -4.95 -38.85
N ARG A 543 6.50 -4.33 -38.10
CA ARG A 543 7.43 -4.99 -37.17
C ARG A 543 7.19 -4.61 -35.71
N ILE A 544 5.97 -4.27 -35.34
CA ILE A 544 5.60 -4.01 -33.94
C ILE A 544 5.65 -5.32 -33.15
N PHE A 545 6.54 -5.38 -32.17
CA PHE A 545 6.66 -6.54 -31.30
C PHE A 545 5.76 -6.43 -30.08
N SER A 546 5.71 -5.25 -29.45
CA SER A 546 4.82 -4.93 -28.34
C SER A 546 4.30 -3.50 -28.45
N ARG A 547 3.09 -3.27 -27.94
CA ARG A 547 2.45 -1.96 -27.81
C ARG A 547 1.62 -1.94 -26.54
N GLU A 548 2.03 -1.15 -25.55
CA GLU A 548 1.43 -1.18 -24.21
C GLU A 548 1.29 0.23 -23.64
N ILE A 549 0.24 0.47 -22.86
CA ILE A 549 0.13 1.67 -22.03
C ILE A 549 1.11 1.51 -20.86
N CYS A 550 2.07 2.43 -20.74
CA CYS A 550 3.07 2.40 -19.69
C CYS A 550 3.53 3.82 -19.33
N GLY A 551 3.76 4.06 -18.04
CA GLY A 551 4.25 5.35 -17.53
C GLY A 551 5.71 5.36 -17.09
N GLY A 552 6.40 4.20 -17.08
CA GLY A 552 7.77 4.11 -16.59
C GLY A 552 8.85 4.27 -17.67
N PRO A 553 10.13 4.29 -17.26
CA PRO A 553 11.24 4.52 -18.18
C PRO A 553 11.49 3.30 -19.09
N HIS A 554 11.92 3.57 -20.32
CA HIS A 554 12.29 2.57 -21.32
C HIS A 554 13.60 2.92 -22.02
N VAL A 555 14.31 1.90 -22.50
CA VAL A 555 15.47 2.10 -23.39
C VAL A 555 14.99 2.66 -24.73
N ALA A 556 15.88 3.32 -25.48
CA ALA A 556 15.53 3.82 -26.82
C ALA A 556 15.53 2.70 -27.87
N ASN A 557 16.28 1.63 -27.63
CA ASN A 557 16.42 0.51 -28.56
C ASN A 557 16.57 -0.84 -27.83
N THR A 558 15.90 -1.88 -28.32
CA THR A 558 15.98 -3.23 -27.70
C THR A 558 17.37 -3.83 -27.74
N GLY A 559 18.26 -3.35 -28.62
CA GLY A 559 19.67 -3.76 -28.67
C GLY A 559 20.47 -3.38 -27.43
N GLU A 560 19.98 -2.45 -26.61
CA GLU A 560 20.60 -2.04 -25.35
C GLU A 560 20.41 -3.09 -24.23
N LEU A 561 19.52 -4.07 -24.43
CA LEU A 561 19.11 -5.04 -23.41
C LEU A 561 20.13 -6.17 -23.19
N GLY A 562 21.09 -6.38 -24.10
CA GLY A 562 22.03 -7.49 -24.01
C GLY A 562 21.37 -8.83 -24.30
N HIS A 563 21.43 -9.78 -23.39
CA HIS A 563 20.83 -11.11 -23.55
C HIS A 563 19.80 -11.43 -22.46
N PHE A 564 18.60 -11.85 -22.86
CA PHE A 564 17.52 -12.19 -21.94
C PHE A 564 17.54 -13.67 -21.56
N SER A 565 17.39 -13.98 -20.26
CA SER A 565 17.32 -15.35 -19.78
C SER A 565 16.27 -15.53 -18.69
N ILE A 566 15.44 -16.56 -18.84
CA ILE A 566 14.46 -17.03 -17.85
C ILE A 566 15.20 -17.91 -16.84
N LEU A 567 15.19 -17.49 -15.59
CA LEU A 567 15.79 -18.25 -14.49
C LEU A 567 14.88 -19.35 -13.98
N LYS A 568 13.59 -19.04 -13.83
CA LYS A 568 12.60 -20.01 -13.35
C LYS A 568 11.17 -19.61 -13.67
N GLU A 569 10.32 -20.64 -13.74
CA GLU A 569 8.88 -20.54 -13.85
C GLU A 569 8.22 -21.33 -12.70
N GLU A 570 7.25 -20.72 -12.02
CA GLU A 570 6.56 -21.33 -10.87
C GLU A 570 5.09 -20.90 -10.75
N ALA A 571 4.30 -21.69 -10.03
CA ALA A 571 2.94 -21.29 -9.65
C ALA A 571 3.00 -20.16 -8.62
N SER A 572 2.30 -19.05 -8.88
CA SER A 572 2.18 -17.94 -7.92
C SER A 572 0.95 -18.12 -7.04
N SER A 573 -0.20 -18.37 -7.66
CA SER A 573 -1.49 -18.66 -7.03
C SER A 573 -2.37 -19.48 -8.00
N ALA A 574 -3.59 -19.82 -7.59
CA ALA A 574 -4.53 -20.51 -8.48
C ALA A 574 -4.75 -19.69 -9.75
N GLY A 575 -4.51 -20.29 -10.93
CA GLY A 575 -4.67 -19.61 -12.21
C GLY A 575 -3.59 -18.59 -12.58
N VAL A 576 -2.53 -18.43 -11.77
CA VAL A 576 -1.46 -17.45 -12.01
C VAL A 576 -0.08 -18.11 -11.99
N ARG A 577 0.70 -17.87 -13.05
CA ARG A 577 2.09 -18.32 -13.20
C ARG A 577 3.04 -17.14 -13.06
N ARG A 578 4.27 -17.43 -12.67
CA ARG A 578 5.32 -16.45 -12.42
C ARG A 578 6.59 -16.85 -13.15
N ILE A 579 7.16 -15.92 -13.91
CA ILE A 579 8.49 -16.03 -14.49
C ILE A 579 9.43 -15.05 -13.79
N LYS A 580 10.63 -15.52 -13.45
CA LYS A 580 11.75 -14.64 -13.06
C LYS A 580 12.81 -14.70 -14.14
N SER A 581 13.31 -13.53 -14.54
CA SER A 581 14.27 -13.39 -15.63
C SER A 581 15.31 -12.32 -15.34
N ILE A 582 16.42 -12.36 -16.07
CA ILE A 582 17.54 -11.41 -15.99
C ILE A 582 17.98 -10.98 -17.39
N LEU A 583 18.76 -9.91 -17.43
CA LEU A 583 19.55 -9.51 -18.59
C LEU A 583 21.04 -9.78 -18.30
N LYS A 584 21.77 -10.26 -19.30
CA LYS A 584 23.20 -10.58 -19.26
C LYS A 584 23.98 -9.76 -20.27
#